data_AF-A0A2V8DII8-F1
#
_entry.id   AF-A0A2V8DII8-F1
#
_cell.length_a   1.000
_cell.length_b   1.000
_cell.length_c   1.000
_cell.angle_alpha   90.00
_cell.angle_beta   90.00
_cell.angle_gamma   90.00
#
_symmetry.space_group_name_H-M   'P 1'
#
loop_
_entity.id
_entity.type
_entity.pdbx_description
1 polymer ?
#
loop_
_entity_poly.entity_id
_entity_poly.type
_entity_poly.pdbx_seq_one_letter_code
_entity_poly.pdbx_strand_id
1 'polypeptide(L)'
;MPARTTCLPARPPAGAWLSTVVSTFETTRPRRRSAAAAGTSVLICVGTFLFAAADLAAQTPAPKLSGQALVDKYCAGCHNDKRASGGFSWTTIDLADPGRSAEKAEKVVRRLRSGLMPPAGAPRPDAASATALAAALETSIDRAAAAHPFAGAPELHRLNRTEYRNSVRDLLDLDVDVSAMLPADEMGRGFDNMADALAVTPTLVQGYVRAASKISREAVGDPHVAPTTTMYTVPKVVNQMRHVDGAPLGTRGGTSVVHNFPATGDYTFKLTFYYDYLETLYGQNLPSNLQGQQIDVSVDGARAAIFTIDPNIPETKNILTTPGVRITAGPHRVSAAFIAKFDGPTEDQFRQVERSMVDISAGVPGFVALPHLQSMTVAGPFAVGGITGTPSRRKIFTCTPASTRDEADCAQHIIAALARQAFRRPPTDADSEFLFNYYKEGWKDGGFEGGIRMAVQAVLANPKFLFRFERTPSAATAGANYRLDDLDLASRLSYFLWSSGPDDRLLTLASQGRLKDPAALDGEARRMLADPRSAALVDN
;
A
#
# COMPACT_ATOMS: atom_id res chain seq x y z
N MET A 1 -38.56 17.86 62.12
CA MET A 1 -38.87 19.04 61.27
C MET A 1 -37.84 19.11 60.15
N PRO A 2 -38.24 19.45 58.91
CA PRO A 2 -37.90 18.67 57.73
C PRO A 2 -36.60 19.07 57.02
N ALA A 3 -35.98 18.04 56.41
CA ALA A 3 -34.88 18.13 55.46
C ALA A 3 -35.38 18.63 54.09
N ARG A 4 -34.62 19.51 53.45
CA ARG A 4 -34.86 20.01 52.09
C ARG A 4 -34.16 19.09 51.09
N THR A 5 -34.96 18.47 50.24
CA THR A 5 -34.53 17.64 49.11
C THR A 5 -34.29 18.53 47.89
N THR A 6 -33.06 18.53 47.36
CA THR A 6 -32.70 19.11 46.07
C THR A 6 -32.77 18.04 44.99
N CYS A 7 -33.62 18.27 43.98
CA CYS A 7 -33.76 17.41 42.81
C CYS A 7 -32.73 17.76 41.73
N LEU A 8 -31.82 16.83 41.47
CA LEU A 8 -31.11 16.66 40.19
C LEU A 8 -31.93 15.68 39.32
N PRO A 9 -32.21 15.96 38.04
CA PRO A 9 -32.76 14.95 37.16
C PRO A 9 -31.65 14.06 36.60
N ALA A 10 -31.74 12.77 36.94
CA ALA A 10 -31.01 11.67 36.34
C ALA A 10 -31.50 11.40 34.90
N ARG A 11 -30.56 11.04 34.02
CA ARG A 11 -30.84 10.47 32.68
C ARG A 11 -31.35 9.03 32.81
N PRO A 12 -32.46 8.65 32.16
CA PRO A 12 -32.84 7.24 31.99
C PRO A 12 -32.23 6.63 30.71
N PRO A 13 -32.21 5.28 30.61
CA PRO A 13 -31.44 4.52 29.64
C PRO A 13 -32.21 4.31 28.33
N ALA A 14 -31.50 4.27 27.19
CA ALA A 14 -32.08 3.89 25.91
C ALA A 14 -31.75 2.42 25.60
N GLY A 15 -32.73 1.55 25.86
CA GLY A 15 -32.76 0.19 25.34
C GLY A 15 -33.49 0.13 23.99
N ALA A 16 -32.84 -0.53 23.04
CA ALA A 16 -33.36 -1.39 21.97
C ALA A 16 -34.69 -1.03 21.28
N TRP A 17 -34.62 -0.68 19.98
CA TRP A 17 -35.47 -1.27 18.94
C TRP A 17 -34.66 -1.45 17.65
N LEU A 18 -34.51 -2.72 17.27
CA LEU A 18 -34.06 -3.20 15.96
C LEU A 18 -35.16 -2.97 14.92
N SER A 19 -34.77 -2.59 13.69
CA SER A 19 -35.43 -3.03 12.45
C SER A 19 -34.48 -2.82 11.26
N THR A 20 -33.80 -3.91 10.94
CA THR A 20 -33.47 -4.47 9.63
C THR A 20 -33.95 -3.72 8.38
N VAL A 21 -33.01 -3.29 7.53
CA VAL A 21 -33.09 -3.43 6.05
C VAL A 21 -31.67 -3.68 5.52
N VAL A 22 -31.34 -4.95 5.25
CA VAL A 22 -30.20 -5.34 4.42
C VAL A 22 -30.78 -5.65 3.04
N SER A 23 -30.48 -4.80 2.05
CA SER A 23 -30.79 -5.08 0.65
C SER A 23 -29.69 -5.96 0.07
N THR A 24 -30.06 -7.19 -0.25
CA THR A 24 -29.31 -8.13 -1.09
C THR A 24 -29.20 -7.57 -2.51
N PHE A 25 -27.98 -7.36 -2.99
CA PHE A 25 -27.69 -7.18 -4.42
C PHE A 25 -27.43 -8.57 -5.04
N GLU A 26 -28.44 -9.14 -5.68
CA GLU A 26 -28.27 -10.26 -6.61
C GLU A 26 -27.72 -9.74 -7.94
N THR A 27 -26.54 -10.23 -8.31
CA THR A 27 -25.90 -9.96 -9.61
C THR A 27 -26.43 -10.96 -10.65
N THR A 28 -27.44 -10.56 -11.40
CA THR A 28 -27.88 -11.31 -12.59
C THR A 28 -27.03 -10.93 -13.81
N ARG A 29 -26.17 -11.85 -14.26
CA ARG A 29 -25.47 -11.77 -15.55
C ARG A 29 -26.47 -11.94 -16.70
N PRO A 30 -26.48 -11.10 -17.75
CA PRO A 30 -27.25 -11.39 -18.95
C PRO A 30 -26.49 -12.37 -19.85
N ARG A 31 -27.16 -13.48 -20.19
CA ARG A 31 -26.76 -14.44 -21.23
C ARG A 31 -26.71 -13.74 -22.59
N ARG A 32 -25.56 -13.85 -23.28
CA ARG A 32 -25.45 -13.60 -24.72
C ARG A 32 -26.35 -14.58 -25.48
N ARG A 33 -27.30 -14.08 -26.26
CA ARG A 33 -27.96 -14.83 -27.33
C ARG A 33 -27.67 -14.15 -28.66
N SER A 34 -27.09 -14.95 -29.54
CA SER A 34 -26.75 -14.67 -30.93
C SER A 34 -28.01 -14.38 -31.74
N ALA A 35 -28.03 -13.27 -32.50
CA ALA A 35 -29.04 -13.02 -33.51
C ALA A 35 -28.46 -13.38 -34.88
N ALA A 36 -29.03 -14.42 -35.48
CA ALA A 36 -28.80 -14.81 -36.86
C ALA A 36 -29.60 -13.89 -37.80
N ALA A 37 -29.01 -13.64 -38.96
CA ALA A 37 -29.58 -12.91 -40.07
C ALA A 37 -30.77 -13.67 -40.70
N ALA A 38 -31.82 -12.94 -41.06
CA ALA A 38 -32.73 -13.28 -42.15
C ALA A 38 -33.41 -12.00 -42.62
N GLY A 39 -33.13 -11.58 -43.86
CA GLY A 39 -33.87 -10.53 -44.53
C GLY A 39 -35.12 -11.11 -45.19
N THR A 40 -36.17 -10.28 -45.36
CA THR A 40 -36.94 -10.23 -46.61
C THR A 40 -37.87 -9.02 -46.66
N SER A 41 -37.91 -8.44 -47.86
CA SER A 41 -39.06 -7.89 -48.56
C SER A 41 -39.76 -6.62 -48.07
N VAL A 42 -39.41 -5.57 -48.82
CA VAL A 42 -40.19 -4.39 -49.19
C VAL A 42 -41.64 -4.75 -49.54
N LEU A 43 -42.61 -4.06 -48.92
CA LEU A 43 -43.92 -3.80 -49.52
C LEU A 43 -44.24 -2.31 -49.34
N ILE A 44 -44.36 -1.64 -50.48
CA ILE A 44 -44.73 -0.23 -50.62
C ILE A 44 -46.25 -0.14 -50.47
N CYS A 45 -46.72 0.49 -49.39
CA CYS A 45 -48.09 1.00 -49.29
C CYS A 45 -48.02 2.53 -49.25
N VAL A 46 -48.34 3.14 -50.39
CA VAL A 46 -48.58 4.59 -50.52
C VAL A 46 -49.89 4.89 -49.80
N GLY A 47 -49.80 5.32 -48.54
CA GLY A 47 -50.90 5.88 -47.77
C GLY A 47 -50.65 7.36 -47.54
N THR A 48 -51.30 8.21 -48.32
CA THR A 48 -51.40 9.66 -48.10
C THR A 48 -52.05 9.95 -46.75
N PHE A 49 -51.21 10.21 -45.73
CA PHE A 49 -51.64 10.85 -44.50
C PHE A 49 -51.42 12.36 -44.64
N LEU A 50 -52.53 13.11 -44.70
CA LEU A 50 -52.54 14.53 -44.38
C LEU A 50 -52.05 14.69 -42.93
N PHE A 51 -50.80 15.09 -42.75
CA PHE A 51 -50.35 15.66 -41.49
C PHE A 51 -50.88 17.09 -41.43
N ALA A 52 -51.90 17.29 -40.59
CA ALA A 52 -52.21 18.59 -40.03
C ALA A 52 -50.93 19.10 -39.34
N ALA A 53 -50.38 20.21 -39.84
CA ALA A 53 -49.37 20.98 -39.13
C ALA A 53 -50.03 21.51 -37.85
N ALA A 54 -49.90 20.76 -36.76
CA ALA A 54 -50.03 21.34 -35.44
C ALA A 54 -48.85 22.28 -35.29
N ASP A 55 -49.14 23.58 -35.23
CA ASP A 55 -48.22 24.61 -34.77
C ASP A 55 -47.63 24.16 -33.43
N LEU A 56 -46.42 23.59 -33.47
CA LEU A 56 -45.53 23.62 -32.33
C LEU A 56 -45.16 25.10 -32.16
N ALA A 57 -45.99 25.82 -31.42
CA ALA A 57 -45.59 27.06 -30.81
C ALA A 57 -44.27 26.77 -30.10
N ALA A 58 -43.19 27.32 -30.63
CA ALA A 58 -41.91 27.40 -29.95
C ALA A 58 -42.20 28.01 -28.58
N GLN A 59 -42.16 27.21 -27.53
CA GLN A 59 -42.11 27.73 -26.17
C GLN A 59 -40.82 28.53 -26.11
N THR A 60 -40.95 29.85 -26.23
CA THR A 60 -39.89 30.81 -26.00
C THR A 60 -39.25 30.43 -24.66
N PRO A 61 -37.94 30.09 -24.61
CA PRO A 61 -37.29 29.80 -23.35
C PRO A 61 -37.50 31.01 -22.46
N ALA A 62 -38.07 30.80 -21.27
CA ALA A 62 -38.16 31.86 -20.27
C ALA A 62 -36.77 32.53 -20.16
N PRO A 63 -36.68 33.87 -20.07
CA PRO A 63 -35.40 34.55 -20.03
C PRO A 63 -34.60 33.99 -18.85
N LYS A 64 -33.47 33.32 -19.15
CA LYS A 64 -32.56 32.82 -18.13
C LYS A 64 -32.11 34.03 -17.32
N LEU A 65 -32.50 34.08 -16.04
CA LEU A 65 -32.03 35.09 -15.12
C LEU A 65 -30.50 35.11 -15.14
N SER A 66 -29.90 36.31 -15.11
CA SER A 66 -28.45 36.41 -14.90
C SER A 66 -28.09 35.75 -13.57
N GLY A 67 -26.83 35.29 -13.43
CA GLY A 67 -26.37 34.66 -12.19
C GLY A 67 -26.63 35.52 -10.95
N GLN A 68 -26.43 36.85 -11.07
CA GLN A 68 -26.75 37.81 -10.02
C GLN A 68 -28.24 37.83 -9.67
N ALA A 69 -29.12 37.93 -10.66
CA ALA A 69 -30.56 37.98 -10.43
C ALA A 69 -31.10 36.69 -9.79
N LEU A 70 -30.49 35.55 -10.09
CA LEU A 70 -30.81 34.27 -9.46
C LEU A 70 -30.34 34.24 -8.00
N VAL A 71 -29.12 34.70 -7.72
CA VAL A 71 -28.58 34.81 -6.37
C VAL A 71 -29.42 35.76 -5.50
N ASP A 72 -29.80 36.92 -6.03
CA ASP A 72 -30.58 37.91 -5.29
C ASP A 72 -31.97 37.37 -4.92
N LYS A 73 -32.62 36.66 -5.85
CA LYS A 73 -33.97 36.14 -5.66
C LYS A 73 -34.03 34.93 -4.71
N TYR A 74 -33.07 34.01 -4.80
CA TYR A 74 -33.18 32.72 -4.12
C TYR A 74 -32.17 32.51 -2.98
N CYS A 75 -31.07 33.26 -2.96
CA CYS A 75 -29.94 32.96 -2.07
C CYS A 75 -29.63 34.10 -1.08
N ALA A 76 -29.67 35.36 -1.54
CA ALA A 76 -29.23 36.53 -0.77
C ALA A 76 -30.07 36.81 0.49
N GLY A 77 -31.33 36.36 0.53
CA GLY A 77 -32.19 36.50 1.72
C GLY A 77 -31.67 35.74 2.95
N CYS A 78 -30.94 34.65 2.75
CA CYS A 78 -30.36 33.84 3.85
C CYS A 78 -28.85 34.04 4.00
N HIS A 79 -28.15 34.28 2.89
CA HIS A 79 -26.69 34.37 2.80
C HIS A 79 -26.21 35.81 2.62
N ASN A 80 -26.32 36.61 3.67
CA ASN A 80 -25.89 38.01 3.70
C ASN A 80 -25.15 38.31 5.01
N ASP A 81 -24.54 39.48 5.12
CA ASP A 81 -23.71 39.84 6.28
C ASP A 81 -24.47 39.89 7.61
N LYS A 82 -25.80 40.04 7.58
CA LYS A 82 -26.65 40.06 8.78
C LYS A 82 -27.03 38.66 9.24
N ARG A 83 -27.51 37.81 8.32
CA ARG A 83 -28.06 36.49 8.64
C ARG A 83 -27.03 35.37 8.55
N ALA A 84 -26.06 35.50 7.65
CA ALA A 84 -24.91 34.60 7.46
C ALA A 84 -25.24 33.11 7.63
N SER A 85 -26.34 32.64 7.03
CA SER A 85 -26.78 31.25 7.23
C SER A 85 -25.68 30.28 6.78
N GLY A 86 -25.29 29.36 7.66
CA GLY A 86 -24.16 28.45 7.40
C GLY A 86 -22.79 29.14 7.31
N GLY A 87 -22.64 30.34 7.90
CA GLY A 87 -21.40 31.10 7.90
C GLY A 87 -20.99 31.68 6.54
N PHE A 88 -21.95 31.83 5.61
CA PHE A 88 -21.68 32.27 4.24
C PHE A 88 -22.44 33.56 3.88
N SER A 89 -21.76 34.46 3.16
CA SER A 89 -22.33 35.71 2.62
C SER A 89 -21.91 35.92 1.16
N TRP A 90 -22.85 36.35 0.32
CA TRP A 90 -22.59 36.66 -1.09
C TRP A 90 -21.72 37.90 -1.30
N THR A 91 -21.48 38.72 -0.28
CA THR A 91 -20.51 39.83 -0.35
C THR A 91 -19.06 39.34 -0.41
N THR A 92 -18.83 38.07 -0.05
CA THR A 92 -17.49 37.47 0.04
C THR A 92 -17.05 36.78 -1.26
N ILE A 93 -17.91 36.77 -2.27
CA ILE A 93 -17.71 36.20 -3.61
C ILE A 93 -17.96 37.28 -4.64
N ASP A 94 -17.08 37.37 -5.64
CA ASP A 94 -17.29 38.22 -6.79
C ASP A 94 -17.96 37.37 -7.89
N LEU A 95 -19.23 37.62 -8.18
CA LEU A 95 -19.95 36.89 -9.22
C LEU A 95 -19.57 37.33 -10.64
N ALA A 96 -18.92 38.48 -10.78
CA ALA A 96 -18.37 38.93 -12.06
C ALA A 96 -16.98 38.31 -12.33
N ASP A 97 -16.22 38.05 -11.27
CA ASP A 97 -14.95 37.31 -11.31
C ASP A 97 -14.84 36.23 -10.21
N PRO A 98 -15.60 35.11 -10.34
CA PRO A 98 -15.56 34.01 -9.36
C PRO A 98 -14.16 33.44 -9.12
N GLY A 99 -13.24 33.61 -10.06
CA GLY A 99 -11.85 33.15 -9.96
C GLY A 99 -11.10 33.75 -8.77
N ARG A 100 -11.37 35.03 -8.44
CA ARG A 100 -10.78 35.70 -7.27
C ARG A 100 -11.24 35.14 -5.93
N SER A 101 -12.33 34.37 -5.95
CA SER A 101 -12.97 33.80 -4.77
C SER A 101 -13.26 32.30 -4.96
N ALA A 102 -12.35 31.60 -5.66
CA ALA A 102 -12.49 30.22 -6.09
C ALA A 102 -12.93 29.26 -4.98
N GLU A 103 -12.28 29.27 -3.81
CA GLU A 103 -12.61 28.36 -2.69
C GLU A 103 -14.07 28.52 -2.22
N LYS A 104 -14.58 29.76 -2.21
CA LYS A 104 -15.95 30.07 -1.81
C LYS A 104 -16.93 29.72 -2.92
N ALA A 105 -16.59 30.03 -4.16
CA ALA A 105 -17.38 29.68 -5.33
C ALA A 105 -17.51 28.15 -5.47
N GLU A 106 -16.46 27.39 -5.13
CA GLU A 106 -16.49 25.93 -5.16
C GLU A 106 -17.41 25.34 -4.08
N LYS A 107 -17.45 25.96 -2.88
CA LYS A 107 -18.44 25.60 -1.84
C LYS A 107 -19.87 25.79 -2.35
N VAL A 108 -20.14 26.89 -3.08
CA VAL A 108 -21.45 27.13 -3.72
C VAL A 108 -21.74 26.05 -4.75
N VAL A 109 -20.80 25.79 -5.67
CA VAL A 109 -20.93 24.75 -6.70
C VAL A 109 -21.29 23.40 -6.09
N ARG A 110 -20.56 22.95 -5.06
CA ARG A 110 -20.84 21.66 -4.37
C ARG A 110 -22.25 21.61 -3.80
N ARG A 111 -22.77 22.71 -3.23
CA ARG A 111 -24.13 22.78 -2.67
C ARG A 111 -25.22 22.82 -3.75
N LEU A 112 -24.98 23.51 -4.87
CA LEU A 112 -25.89 23.55 -6.01
C LEU A 112 -25.95 22.20 -6.73
N ARG A 113 -24.79 21.59 -7.02
CA ARG A 113 -24.68 20.28 -7.68
C ARG A 113 -25.29 19.14 -6.86
N SER A 114 -25.24 19.23 -5.53
CA SER A 114 -25.89 18.26 -4.63
C SER A 114 -27.37 18.56 -4.36
N GLY A 115 -27.93 19.65 -4.88
CA GLY A 115 -29.33 20.03 -4.65
C GLY A 115 -29.68 20.39 -3.20
N LEU A 116 -28.66 20.59 -2.35
CA LEU A 116 -28.83 20.90 -0.93
C LEU A 116 -29.24 22.37 -0.69
N MET A 117 -28.98 23.25 -1.66
CA MET A 117 -29.31 24.67 -1.58
C MET A 117 -30.10 25.15 -2.80
N PRO A 118 -31.12 26.01 -2.62
CA PRO A 118 -31.74 26.42 -1.34
C PRO A 118 -32.33 25.24 -0.54
N PRO A 119 -32.52 25.32 0.80
CA PRO A 119 -33.01 24.19 1.61
C PRO A 119 -34.46 23.80 1.27
N ALA A 120 -34.90 22.63 1.73
CA ALA A 120 -36.29 22.20 1.53
C ALA A 120 -37.28 23.20 2.16
N GLY A 121 -38.36 23.52 1.44
CA GLY A 121 -39.36 24.50 1.86
C GLY A 121 -39.05 25.96 1.50
N ALA A 122 -37.82 26.28 1.06
CA ALA A 122 -37.51 27.60 0.51
C ALA A 122 -37.87 27.69 -0.97
N PRO A 123 -38.13 28.90 -1.51
CA PRO A 123 -38.22 29.11 -2.95
C PRO A 123 -36.94 28.61 -3.64
N ARG A 124 -37.10 27.80 -4.69
CA ARG A 124 -35.97 27.24 -5.45
C ARG A 124 -36.02 27.71 -6.90
N PRO A 125 -34.85 27.96 -7.52
CA PRO A 125 -34.77 28.08 -8.98
C PRO A 125 -35.15 26.75 -9.63
N ASP A 126 -35.52 26.78 -10.90
CA ASP A 126 -35.65 25.55 -11.68
C ASP A 126 -34.28 24.87 -11.85
N ALA A 127 -34.30 23.56 -12.12
CA ALA A 127 -33.09 22.75 -12.20
C ALA A 127 -32.12 23.22 -13.30
N ALA A 128 -32.63 23.73 -14.43
CA ALA A 128 -31.79 24.20 -15.52
C ALA A 128 -31.04 25.48 -15.12
N SER A 129 -31.72 26.41 -14.44
CA SER A 129 -31.10 27.65 -13.97
C SER A 129 -30.06 27.41 -12.86
N ALA A 130 -30.33 26.49 -11.92
CA ALA A 130 -29.36 26.10 -10.90
C ALA A 130 -28.11 25.44 -11.51
N THR A 131 -28.32 24.54 -12.49
CA THR A 131 -27.25 23.87 -13.23
C THR A 131 -26.42 24.86 -14.04
N ALA A 132 -27.07 25.83 -14.69
CA ALA A 132 -26.40 26.86 -15.47
C ALA A 132 -25.52 27.77 -14.58
N LEU A 133 -26.01 28.16 -13.40
CA LEU A 133 -25.20 28.92 -12.45
C LEU A 133 -23.98 28.13 -11.97
N ALA A 134 -24.17 26.86 -11.59
CA ALA A 134 -23.05 26.00 -11.17
C ALA A 134 -21.99 25.86 -12.28
N ALA A 135 -22.43 25.58 -13.51
CA ALA A 135 -21.53 25.47 -14.66
C ALA A 135 -20.79 26.78 -14.99
N ALA A 136 -21.45 27.93 -14.83
CA ALA A 136 -20.82 29.24 -15.05
C ALA A 136 -19.74 29.52 -13.99
N LEU A 137 -20.01 29.21 -12.72
CA LEU A 137 -19.02 29.32 -11.65
C LEU A 137 -17.84 28.38 -11.89
N GLU A 138 -18.09 27.10 -12.19
CA GLU A 138 -17.05 26.11 -12.53
C GLU A 138 -16.17 26.60 -13.68
N THR A 139 -16.77 26.98 -14.81
CA THR A 139 -16.04 27.47 -15.99
C THR A 139 -15.16 28.69 -15.67
N SER A 140 -15.65 29.60 -14.81
CA SER A 140 -14.88 30.78 -14.42
C SER A 140 -13.71 30.43 -13.50
N ILE A 141 -13.91 29.52 -12.53
CA ILE A 141 -12.86 29.05 -11.64
C ILE A 141 -11.80 28.31 -12.44
N ASP A 142 -12.21 27.41 -13.35
CA ASP A 142 -11.30 26.65 -14.20
C ASP A 142 -10.46 27.57 -15.10
N ARG A 143 -11.06 28.61 -15.67
CA ARG A 143 -10.33 29.62 -16.46
C ARG A 143 -9.33 30.39 -15.62
N ALA A 144 -9.70 30.79 -14.41
CA ALA A 144 -8.81 31.50 -13.50
C ALA A 144 -7.64 30.61 -13.05
N ALA A 145 -7.92 29.33 -12.75
CA ALA A 145 -6.90 28.34 -12.42
C ALA A 145 -5.96 28.06 -13.61
N ALA A 146 -6.47 28.05 -14.84
CA ALA A 146 -5.62 27.89 -16.03
C ALA A 146 -4.71 29.11 -16.28
N ALA A 147 -5.18 30.33 -15.97
CA ALA A 147 -4.39 31.55 -16.10
C ALA A 147 -3.36 31.71 -14.96
N HIS A 148 -3.71 31.26 -13.76
CA HIS A 148 -2.89 31.34 -12.56
C HIS A 148 -2.90 29.99 -11.83
N PRO A 149 -2.18 28.98 -12.36
CA PRO A 149 -2.14 27.67 -11.74
C PRO A 149 -1.56 27.78 -10.33
N PHE A 150 -2.29 27.31 -9.33
CA PHE A 150 -1.73 27.23 -7.98
C PHE A 150 -0.93 25.93 -7.86
N ALA A 151 0.40 26.01 -7.95
CA ALA A 151 1.27 24.85 -7.84
C ALA A 151 1.59 24.44 -6.39
N GLY A 152 1.39 25.35 -5.43
CA GLY A 152 1.90 25.20 -4.06
C GLY A 152 3.43 25.25 -4.01
N ALA A 153 3.99 25.30 -2.79
CA ALA A 153 5.41 25.06 -2.59
C ALA A 153 5.61 23.57 -2.27
N PRO A 154 6.52 22.85 -2.95
CA PRO A 154 6.81 21.47 -2.58
C PRO A 154 7.47 21.45 -1.20
N GLU A 155 6.90 20.66 -0.30
CA GLU A 155 7.50 20.36 1.00
C GLU A 155 8.59 19.31 0.85
N LEU A 156 9.54 19.28 1.79
CA LEU A 156 10.59 18.28 1.81
C LEU A 156 9.98 16.91 2.13
N HIS A 157 9.79 16.10 1.11
CA HIS A 157 9.15 14.79 1.24
C HIS A 157 10.23 13.71 1.45
N ARG A 158 10.36 13.19 2.67
CA ARG A 158 11.16 11.97 2.92
C ARG A 158 10.36 10.73 2.58
N LEU A 159 11.04 9.64 2.22
CA LEU A 159 10.35 8.36 2.09
C LEU A 159 9.74 7.97 3.45
N ASN A 160 8.46 7.63 3.46
CA ASN A 160 7.88 6.95 4.61
C ASN A 160 8.38 5.48 4.67
N ARG A 161 8.04 4.74 5.73
CA ARG A 161 8.50 3.37 5.92
C ARG A 161 8.13 2.45 4.75
N THR A 162 6.92 2.59 4.22
CA THR A 162 6.43 1.77 3.10
C THR A 162 7.18 2.10 1.82
N GLU A 163 7.33 3.38 1.49
CA GLU A 163 8.10 3.86 0.35
C GLU A 163 9.59 3.47 0.45
N TYR A 164 10.19 3.52 1.63
CA TYR A 164 11.56 3.08 1.87
C TYR A 164 11.70 1.57 1.62
N ARG A 165 10.80 0.75 2.17
CA ARG A 165 10.77 -0.71 1.95
C ARG A 165 10.65 -1.04 0.46
N ASN A 166 9.68 -0.43 -0.22
CA ASN A 166 9.43 -0.66 -1.64
C ASN A 166 10.62 -0.21 -2.51
N SER A 167 11.23 0.92 -2.17
CA SER A 167 12.41 1.43 -2.88
C SER A 167 13.63 0.53 -2.69
N VAL A 168 13.82 -0.02 -1.48
CA VAL A 168 14.86 -1.03 -1.21
C VAL A 168 14.60 -2.30 -2.02
N ARG A 169 13.35 -2.80 -2.03
CA ARG A 169 12.94 -3.96 -2.81
C ARG A 169 13.23 -3.77 -4.29
N ASP A 170 12.83 -2.65 -4.88
CA ASP A 170 12.99 -2.43 -6.32
C ASP A 170 14.45 -2.11 -6.72
N LEU A 171 15.23 -1.53 -5.80
CA LEU A 171 16.66 -1.25 -6.01
C LEU A 171 17.52 -2.51 -5.89
N LEU A 172 17.26 -3.35 -4.89
CA LEU A 172 18.13 -4.45 -4.49
C LEU A 172 17.50 -5.83 -4.66
N ASP A 173 16.28 -5.94 -5.19
CA ASP A 173 15.53 -7.20 -5.28
C ASP A 173 15.52 -7.97 -3.94
N LEU A 174 15.22 -7.22 -2.87
CA LEU A 174 15.28 -7.69 -1.49
C LEU A 174 14.12 -7.13 -0.67
N ASP A 175 13.23 -8.00 -0.20
CA ASP A 175 12.17 -7.62 0.73
C ASP A 175 12.68 -7.67 2.18
N VAL A 176 12.52 -6.57 2.90
CA VAL A 176 13.02 -6.42 4.27
C VAL A 176 11.93 -5.91 5.21
N ASP A 177 11.94 -6.41 6.44
CA ASP A 177 11.09 -5.87 7.49
C ASP A 177 11.68 -4.57 8.06
N VAL A 178 11.23 -3.45 7.53
CA VAL A 178 11.61 -2.11 8.00
C VAL A 178 10.96 -1.76 9.34
N SER A 179 9.92 -2.47 9.78
CA SER A 179 9.18 -2.13 11.00
C SER A 179 10.00 -2.34 12.26
N ALA A 180 10.92 -3.30 12.22
CA ALA A 180 11.91 -3.56 13.26
C ALA A 180 13.11 -2.59 13.21
N MET A 181 13.24 -1.77 12.16
CA MET A 181 14.42 -0.91 11.93
C MET A 181 14.13 0.59 12.07
N LEU A 182 12.92 1.02 11.71
CA LEU A 182 12.52 2.43 11.65
C LEU A 182 11.28 2.69 12.52
N PRO A 183 11.20 3.82 13.25
CA PRO A 183 10.01 4.20 14.00
C PRO A 183 8.81 4.40 13.06
N ALA A 184 7.60 4.17 13.56
CA ALA A 184 6.37 4.41 12.78
C ALA A 184 6.25 5.88 12.34
N ASP A 185 5.69 6.10 11.16
CA ASP A 185 5.43 7.44 10.64
C ASP A 185 4.14 8.02 11.22
N GLU A 186 4.10 9.35 11.36
CA GLU A 186 2.88 10.05 11.78
C GLU A 186 1.87 10.11 10.62
N MET A 187 0.60 9.91 10.94
CA MET A 187 -0.49 10.01 9.97
C MET A 187 -1.01 11.44 9.88
N GLY A 188 -1.00 12.01 8.68
CA GLY A 188 -1.64 13.28 8.35
C GLY A 188 -2.88 13.04 7.49
N ARG A 189 -4.05 13.55 7.91
CA ARG A 189 -5.33 13.42 7.15
C ARG A 189 -5.69 11.97 6.75
N GLY A 190 -5.25 10.99 7.54
CA GLY A 190 -5.50 9.56 7.29
C GLY A 190 -4.43 8.85 6.46
N PHE A 191 -3.39 9.55 6.01
CA PHE A 191 -2.30 9.00 5.21
C PHE A 191 -0.96 9.16 5.91
N ASP A 192 -0.06 8.19 5.78
CA ASP A 192 1.28 8.19 6.37
C ASP A 192 2.38 8.64 5.37
N ASN A 193 2.00 9.16 4.21
CA ASN A 193 2.89 9.64 3.14
C ASN A 193 2.72 11.16 2.88
N MET A 194 2.15 11.89 3.85
CA MET A 194 1.98 13.33 3.75
C MET A 194 3.27 14.05 4.16
N ALA A 195 3.87 14.81 3.24
CA ALA A 195 5.16 15.48 3.48
C ALA A 195 5.18 16.36 4.76
N ASP A 196 4.10 17.09 5.05
CA ASP A 196 3.93 17.93 6.25
C ASP A 196 3.94 17.14 7.56
N ALA A 197 3.54 15.87 7.55
CA ALA A 197 3.55 14.99 8.72
C ALA A 197 4.87 14.22 8.90
N LEU A 198 5.74 14.20 7.89
CA LEU A 198 6.94 13.35 7.87
C LEU A 198 8.16 14.02 8.52
N ALA A 199 8.04 14.37 9.80
CA ALA A 199 9.13 14.98 10.57
C ALA A 199 10.38 14.06 10.63
N VAL A 200 11.56 14.69 10.70
CA VAL A 200 12.85 14.00 10.85
C VAL A 200 13.33 14.13 12.29
N THR A 201 13.50 13.00 12.97
CA THR A 201 14.04 12.96 14.34
C THR A 201 15.45 12.38 14.36
N PRO A 202 16.28 12.69 15.38
CA PRO A 202 17.60 12.06 15.51
C PRO A 202 17.54 10.53 15.55
N THR A 203 16.53 9.95 16.20
CA THR A 203 16.29 8.51 16.25
C THR A 203 16.05 7.93 14.86
N LEU A 204 15.29 8.63 14.01
CA LEU A 204 15.04 8.21 12.64
C LEU A 204 16.33 8.21 11.80
N VAL A 205 17.16 9.24 11.91
CA VAL A 205 18.45 9.32 11.20
C VAL A 205 19.37 8.17 11.60
N GLN A 206 19.49 7.87 12.89
CA GLN A 206 20.26 6.70 13.35
C GLN A 206 19.64 5.38 12.87
N GLY A 207 18.30 5.32 12.83
CA GLY A 207 17.54 4.21 12.27
C GLY A 207 17.94 3.93 10.81
N TYR A 208 18.00 4.95 9.95
CA TYR A 208 18.41 4.80 8.56
C TYR A 208 19.83 4.26 8.40
N VAL A 209 20.80 4.72 9.19
CA VAL A 209 22.17 4.21 9.12
C VAL A 209 22.25 2.74 9.55
N ARG A 210 21.53 2.37 10.64
CA ARG A 210 21.46 0.98 11.10
C ARG A 210 20.74 0.09 10.08
N ALA A 211 19.63 0.56 9.51
CA ALA A 211 18.88 -0.13 8.47
C ALA A 211 19.75 -0.35 7.22
N ALA A 212 20.38 0.71 6.70
CA ALA A 212 21.29 0.63 5.55
C ALA A 212 22.43 -0.37 5.78
N SER A 213 22.99 -0.41 6.99
CA SER A 213 24.04 -1.36 7.34
C SER A 213 23.55 -2.80 7.38
N LYS A 214 22.35 -3.05 7.93
CA LYS A 214 21.73 -4.38 7.93
C LYS A 214 21.36 -4.84 6.52
N ILE A 215 20.67 -3.99 5.77
CA ILE A 215 20.18 -4.27 4.42
C ILE A 215 21.34 -4.51 3.45
N SER A 216 22.40 -3.72 3.50
CA SER A 216 23.57 -3.93 2.63
C SER A 216 24.27 -5.26 2.88
N ARG A 217 24.43 -5.69 4.16
CA ARG A 217 24.94 -7.02 4.51
C ARG A 217 24.04 -8.13 3.96
N GLU A 218 22.73 -7.96 4.07
CA GLU A 218 21.75 -8.94 3.61
C GLU A 218 21.70 -9.02 2.07
N ALA A 219 21.82 -7.89 1.38
CA ALA A 219 21.74 -7.81 -0.08
C ALA A 219 23.01 -8.34 -0.79
N VAL A 220 24.20 -8.04 -0.25
CA VAL A 220 25.46 -8.55 -0.78
C VAL A 220 25.75 -9.96 -0.28
N GLY A 221 25.30 -10.30 0.93
CA GLY A 221 25.66 -11.52 1.64
C GLY A 221 26.94 -11.35 2.46
N ASP A 222 27.12 -12.22 3.44
CA ASP A 222 28.30 -12.26 4.31
C ASP A 222 28.81 -13.71 4.41
N PRO A 223 30.00 -14.03 3.86
CA PRO A 223 30.53 -15.39 3.90
C PRO A 223 30.96 -15.82 5.32
N HIS A 224 31.05 -14.87 6.25
CA HIS A 224 31.42 -15.09 7.65
C HIS A 224 30.24 -14.89 8.60
N VAL A 225 29.00 -14.99 8.09
CA VAL A 225 27.79 -14.84 8.90
C VAL A 225 27.77 -15.84 10.06
N ALA A 226 27.65 -15.33 11.28
CA ALA A 226 27.45 -16.16 12.46
C ALA A 226 26.03 -16.75 12.46
N PRO A 227 25.81 -17.93 13.07
CA PRO A 227 24.48 -18.47 13.22
C PRO A 227 23.56 -17.48 13.94
N THR A 228 22.43 -17.16 13.32
CA THR A 228 21.38 -16.32 13.92
C THR A 228 20.09 -17.11 14.07
N THR A 229 19.15 -16.55 14.83
CA THR A 229 17.81 -17.12 14.97
C THR A 229 16.78 -16.08 14.59
N THR A 230 15.78 -16.49 13.80
CA THR A 230 14.62 -15.67 13.45
C THR A 230 13.37 -16.43 13.84
N MET A 231 12.56 -15.85 14.72
CA MET A 231 11.34 -16.47 15.24
C MET A 231 10.11 -15.86 14.57
N TYR A 232 9.30 -16.72 13.96
CA TYR A 232 8.00 -16.38 13.41
C TYR A 232 6.91 -16.86 14.37
N THR A 233 6.31 -15.91 15.08
CA THR A 233 5.23 -16.19 16.04
C THR A 233 3.88 -16.22 15.32
N VAL A 234 3.05 -17.21 15.64
CA VAL A 234 1.65 -17.28 15.19
C VAL A 234 0.76 -16.83 16.35
N PRO A 235 0.19 -15.62 16.34
CA PRO A 235 -0.60 -15.10 17.45
C PRO A 235 -1.81 -15.96 17.80
N LYS A 236 -2.26 -15.87 19.07
CA LYS A 236 -3.41 -16.66 19.55
C LYS A 236 -4.72 -16.40 18.79
N VAL A 237 -4.85 -15.23 18.18
CA VAL A 237 -6.05 -14.82 17.46
C VAL A 237 -6.13 -15.37 16.03
N VAL A 238 -5.05 -15.99 15.53
CA VAL A 238 -5.00 -16.53 14.17
C VAL A 238 -5.73 -17.87 14.10
N ASN A 239 -6.60 -18.01 13.10
CA ASN A 239 -7.25 -19.28 12.77
C ASN A 239 -6.22 -20.29 12.24
N GLN A 240 -6.03 -21.41 12.93
CA GLN A 240 -5.17 -22.51 12.47
C GLN A 240 -5.93 -23.76 12.01
N MET A 241 -7.23 -23.60 11.75
CA MET A 241 -8.10 -24.65 11.21
C MET A 241 -8.20 -24.58 9.68
N ARG A 242 -7.69 -23.50 9.07
CA ARG A 242 -7.73 -23.27 7.62
C ARG A 242 -6.35 -23.39 6.98
N HIS A 243 -6.33 -23.61 5.68
CA HIS A 243 -5.10 -23.54 4.90
C HIS A 243 -4.44 -22.16 5.04
N VAL A 244 -3.11 -22.14 5.14
CA VAL A 244 -2.32 -20.91 5.17
C VAL A 244 -1.71 -20.71 3.79
N ASP A 245 -1.92 -19.54 3.19
CA ASP A 245 -1.44 -19.26 1.84
C ASP A 245 0.07 -19.52 1.69
N GLY A 246 0.42 -20.27 0.65
CA GLY A 246 1.79 -20.66 0.34
C GLY A 246 2.32 -21.88 1.11
N ALA A 247 1.58 -22.42 2.09
CA ALA A 247 1.90 -23.74 2.65
C ALA A 247 1.56 -24.85 1.63
N PRO A 248 2.11 -26.07 1.77
CA PRO A 248 1.75 -27.20 0.90
C PRO A 248 0.24 -27.48 0.90
N LEU A 249 -0.31 -27.87 -0.27
CA LEU A 249 -1.72 -28.26 -0.36
C LEU A 249 -2.04 -29.45 0.56
N GLY A 250 -3.27 -29.50 1.07
CA GLY A 250 -3.68 -30.51 2.05
C GLY A 250 -3.15 -30.25 3.46
N THR A 251 -2.67 -29.04 3.74
CA THR A 251 -2.29 -28.60 5.09
C THR A 251 -3.28 -27.58 5.66
N ARG A 252 -3.28 -27.44 6.99
CA ARG A 252 -4.01 -26.42 7.76
C ARG A 252 -3.09 -25.77 8.79
N GLY A 253 -3.40 -24.54 9.14
CA GLY A 253 -2.80 -23.82 10.25
C GLY A 253 -1.29 -23.65 10.14
N GLY A 254 -0.68 -23.29 11.27
CA GLY A 254 0.74 -23.01 11.33
C GLY A 254 1.12 -21.69 10.67
N THR A 255 2.21 -21.68 9.91
CA THR A 255 2.76 -20.48 9.27
C THR A 255 3.43 -20.80 7.94
N SER A 256 3.42 -19.83 7.02
CA SER A 256 4.10 -19.85 5.72
C SER A 256 4.62 -18.44 5.45
N VAL A 257 5.94 -18.30 5.42
CA VAL A 257 6.62 -17.00 5.31
C VAL A 257 7.79 -17.10 4.33
N VAL A 258 8.16 -15.99 3.71
CA VAL A 258 9.43 -15.90 2.99
C VAL A 258 10.50 -15.50 3.99
N HIS A 259 11.52 -16.36 4.14
CA HIS A 259 12.71 -16.07 4.93
C HIS A 259 13.88 -15.82 3.99
N ASN A 260 14.62 -14.75 4.22
CA ASN A 260 15.84 -14.49 3.45
C ASN A 260 17.04 -15.11 4.15
N PHE A 261 17.60 -16.14 3.54
CA PHE A 261 18.72 -16.89 4.07
C PHE A 261 20.04 -16.15 3.76
N PRO A 262 20.80 -15.71 4.79
CA PRO A 262 21.97 -14.84 4.59
C PRO A 262 23.14 -15.52 3.86
N ALA A 263 23.18 -16.86 3.84
CA ALA A 263 24.14 -17.65 3.10
C ALA A 263 23.55 -19.02 2.78
N THR A 264 24.11 -19.71 1.79
CA THR A 264 23.89 -21.13 1.58
C THR A 264 24.45 -21.84 2.79
N GLY A 265 23.69 -22.74 3.41
CA GLY A 265 24.13 -23.35 4.65
C GLY A 265 23.18 -24.41 5.19
N ASP A 266 23.57 -24.97 6.32
CA ASP A 266 22.72 -25.89 7.07
C ASP A 266 21.92 -25.12 8.11
N TYR A 267 20.60 -25.32 8.08
CA TYR A 267 19.62 -24.65 8.93
C TYR A 267 18.77 -25.66 9.68
N THR A 268 18.26 -25.27 10.84
CA THR A 268 17.29 -26.06 11.60
C THR A 268 16.05 -25.24 11.88
N PHE A 269 14.89 -25.88 11.82
CA PHE A 269 13.60 -25.29 12.20
C PHE A 269 13.20 -25.84 13.57
N LYS A 270 12.89 -24.93 14.49
CA LYS A 270 12.40 -25.26 15.83
C LYS A 270 10.94 -24.84 15.95
N LEU A 271 10.07 -25.77 16.33
CA LEU A 271 8.64 -25.55 16.44
C LEU A 271 8.23 -25.59 17.91
N THR A 272 7.41 -24.63 18.33
CA THR A 272 6.73 -24.65 19.63
C THR A 272 5.23 -24.59 19.44
N PHE A 273 4.48 -25.07 20.43
CA PHE A 273 3.01 -25.22 20.36
C PHE A 273 2.34 -24.48 21.50
N TYR A 274 1.04 -24.22 21.36
CA TYR A 274 0.27 -23.64 22.45
C TYR A 274 -0.09 -24.69 23.50
N TYR A 275 0.15 -24.32 24.76
CA TYR A 275 -0.23 -25.06 25.96
C TYR A 275 -1.27 -24.29 26.75
N ASP A 276 -2.07 -25.01 27.52
CA ASP A 276 -2.95 -24.43 28.52
C ASP A 276 -2.21 -24.13 29.83
N TYR A 277 -2.93 -23.62 30.83
CA TYR A 277 -2.40 -23.27 32.15
C TYR A 277 -2.07 -24.49 33.02
N LEU A 278 -2.48 -25.68 32.60
CA LEU A 278 -2.17 -26.98 33.23
C LEU A 278 -1.02 -27.68 32.50
N GLU A 279 -0.24 -26.94 31.71
CA GLU A 279 0.89 -27.46 30.90
C GLU A 279 0.47 -28.57 29.93
N THR A 280 -0.79 -28.54 29.50
CA THR A 280 -1.38 -29.51 28.57
C THR A 280 -1.41 -28.94 27.16
N LEU A 281 -1.02 -29.75 26.17
CA LEU A 281 -1.05 -29.34 24.77
C LEU A 281 -2.47 -28.96 24.35
N TYR A 282 -2.63 -27.79 23.73
CA TYR A 282 -3.92 -27.40 23.18
C TYR A 282 -4.41 -28.40 22.13
N GLY A 283 -5.64 -28.89 22.27
CA GLY A 283 -6.17 -29.94 21.40
C GLY A 283 -5.66 -31.35 21.73
N GLN A 284 -5.25 -31.63 22.98
CA GLN A 284 -4.90 -32.99 23.43
C GLN A 284 -6.10 -33.95 23.43
N ASN A 285 -7.28 -33.50 23.85
CA ASN A 285 -8.48 -34.32 24.08
C ASN A 285 -9.23 -34.66 22.78
N LEU A 286 -8.54 -35.23 21.81
CA LEU A 286 -9.11 -35.61 20.52
C LEU A 286 -9.67 -37.04 20.52
N PRO A 287 -10.80 -37.27 19.82
CA PRO A 287 -11.27 -38.62 19.56
C PRO A 287 -10.22 -39.38 18.75
N SER A 288 -10.19 -40.71 18.87
CA SER A 288 -9.11 -41.57 18.35
C SER A 288 -8.84 -41.39 16.84
N ASN A 289 -9.88 -41.09 16.05
CA ASN A 289 -9.78 -40.81 14.63
C ASN A 289 -9.08 -39.47 14.29
N LEU A 290 -8.97 -38.55 15.26
CA LEU A 290 -8.30 -37.25 15.12
C LEU A 290 -6.95 -37.19 15.87
N GLN A 291 -6.56 -38.24 16.60
CA GLN A 291 -5.25 -38.31 17.26
C GLN A 291 -4.09 -38.45 16.25
N GLY A 292 -2.85 -38.27 16.72
CA GLY A 292 -1.64 -38.42 15.89
C GLY A 292 -1.53 -37.35 14.81
N GLN A 293 -1.86 -36.10 15.13
CA GLN A 293 -1.71 -34.96 14.23
C GLN A 293 -0.25 -34.86 13.76
N GLN A 294 -0.05 -34.49 12.50
CA GLN A 294 1.29 -34.35 11.94
C GLN A 294 1.53 -32.91 11.51
N ILE A 295 2.74 -32.42 11.70
CA ILE A 295 3.19 -31.12 11.21
C ILE A 295 4.29 -31.32 10.19
N ASP A 296 4.11 -30.70 9.03
CA ASP A 296 5.04 -30.70 7.90
C ASP A 296 5.87 -29.42 7.95
N VAL A 297 7.19 -29.57 7.88
CA VAL A 297 8.12 -28.45 7.66
C VAL A 297 8.61 -28.55 6.22
N SER A 298 8.37 -27.52 5.43
CA SER A 298 8.75 -27.49 4.02
C SER A 298 9.46 -26.20 3.64
N VAL A 299 10.38 -26.33 2.68
CA VAL A 299 11.11 -25.23 2.04
C VAL A 299 10.76 -25.24 0.56
N ASP A 300 10.21 -24.14 0.04
CA ASP A 300 9.69 -24.00 -1.32
C ASP A 300 8.73 -25.12 -1.74
N GLY A 301 7.90 -25.57 -0.80
CA GLY A 301 6.93 -26.66 -0.99
C GLY A 301 7.53 -28.06 -0.94
N ALA A 302 8.85 -28.22 -0.90
CA ALA A 302 9.51 -29.51 -0.68
C ALA A 302 9.59 -29.82 0.82
N ARG A 303 9.12 -31.01 1.22
CA ARG A 303 9.14 -31.47 2.62
C ARG A 303 10.58 -31.64 3.11
N ALA A 304 10.94 -30.89 4.14
CA ALA A 304 12.22 -30.99 4.85
C ALA A 304 12.12 -31.94 6.06
N ALA A 305 11.00 -31.91 6.79
CA ALA A 305 10.75 -32.80 7.92
C ALA A 305 9.25 -32.97 8.16
N ILE A 306 8.87 -34.08 8.79
CA ILE A 306 7.52 -34.31 9.30
C ILE A 306 7.62 -34.81 10.74
N PHE A 307 6.78 -34.27 11.60
CA PHE A 307 6.69 -34.73 12.99
C PHE A 307 5.27 -35.20 13.29
N THR A 308 5.17 -36.31 14.01
CA THR A 308 3.91 -36.71 14.64
C THR A 308 3.87 -36.08 16.03
N ILE A 309 2.83 -35.30 16.30
CA ILE A 309 2.64 -34.61 17.57
C ILE A 309 2.20 -35.63 18.62
N ASP A 310 3.02 -35.79 19.65
CA ASP A 310 2.64 -36.53 20.85
C ASP A 310 1.66 -35.66 21.67
N PRO A 311 0.40 -36.09 21.86
CA PRO A 311 -0.58 -35.33 22.63
C PRO A 311 -0.15 -35.13 24.10
N ASN A 312 0.75 -35.96 24.61
CA ASN A 312 1.21 -35.92 26.00
C ASN A 312 2.59 -35.28 26.16
N ILE A 313 3.11 -34.60 25.14
CA ILE A 313 4.44 -33.97 25.18
C ILE A 313 4.49 -32.88 26.27
N PRO A 314 5.30 -33.05 27.34
CA PRO A 314 5.41 -32.05 28.39
C PRO A 314 5.95 -30.73 27.84
N GLU A 315 5.50 -29.59 28.39
CA GLU A 315 5.96 -28.27 27.96
C GLU A 315 7.50 -28.15 28.00
N THR A 316 8.15 -28.76 28.99
CA THR A 316 9.62 -28.77 29.13
C THR A 316 10.39 -29.49 28.01
N LYS A 317 9.71 -30.24 27.13
CA LYS A 317 10.29 -30.97 25.99
C LYS A 317 9.65 -30.59 24.65
N ASN A 318 8.92 -29.47 24.60
CA ASN A 318 8.00 -29.12 23.51
C ASN A 318 8.65 -28.57 22.21
N ILE A 319 9.97 -28.55 22.12
CA ILE A 319 10.68 -27.97 20.97
C ILE A 319 11.00 -29.07 19.96
N LEU A 320 10.16 -29.21 18.93
CA LEU A 320 10.46 -30.10 17.82
C LEU A 320 11.50 -29.45 16.91
N THR A 321 12.63 -30.11 16.71
CA THR A 321 13.75 -29.60 15.91
C THR A 321 14.01 -30.49 14.72
N THR A 322 14.07 -29.91 13.52
CA THR A 322 14.45 -30.63 12.30
C THR A 322 15.90 -31.09 12.34
N PRO A 323 16.27 -32.13 11.58
CA PRO A 323 17.65 -32.31 11.17
C PRO A 323 18.19 -31.05 10.45
N GLY A 324 19.50 -30.97 10.27
CA GLY A 324 20.11 -29.92 9.45
C GLY A 324 19.60 -30.01 8.00
N VAL A 325 18.98 -28.93 7.52
CA VAL A 325 18.46 -28.80 6.17
C VAL A 325 19.40 -27.87 5.40
N ARG A 326 19.95 -28.37 4.29
CA ARG A 326 20.79 -27.58 3.38
C ARG A 326 19.89 -26.65 2.55
N ILE A 327 20.06 -25.33 2.70
CA ILE A 327 19.27 -24.32 1.99
C ILE A 327 20.22 -23.34 1.30
N THR A 328 19.87 -22.91 0.09
CA THR A 328 20.64 -21.90 -0.66
C THR A 328 20.45 -20.49 -0.10
N ALA A 329 21.39 -19.59 -0.36
CA ALA A 329 21.25 -18.19 0.02
C ALA A 329 20.08 -17.52 -0.72
N GLY A 330 19.44 -16.55 -0.07
CA GLY A 330 18.38 -15.75 -0.65
C GLY A 330 16.98 -16.08 -0.11
N PRO A 331 15.93 -15.52 -0.73
CA PRO A 331 14.56 -15.68 -0.27
C PRO A 331 14.03 -17.08 -0.59
N HIS A 332 13.61 -17.80 0.45
CA HIS A 332 12.94 -19.09 0.33
C HIS A 332 11.65 -19.07 1.15
N ARG A 333 10.60 -19.71 0.62
CA ARG A 333 9.36 -19.88 1.36
C ARG A 333 9.53 -21.03 2.34
N VAL A 334 9.38 -20.74 3.62
CA VAL A 334 9.43 -21.72 4.69
C VAL A 334 8.06 -21.82 5.34
N SER A 335 7.60 -23.04 5.56
CA SER A 335 6.32 -23.28 6.22
C SER A 335 6.40 -24.41 7.21
N ALA A 336 5.70 -24.23 8.31
CA ALA A 336 5.38 -25.28 9.27
C ALA A 336 3.85 -25.33 9.37
N ALA A 337 3.22 -26.36 8.82
CA ALA A 337 1.76 -26.47 8.73
C ALA A 337 1.29 -27.88 9.06
N PHE A 338 0.14 -28.03 9.70
CA PHE A 338 -0.39 -29.34 10.06
C PHE A 338 -0.95 -30.03 8.83
N ILE A 339 -0.70 -31.33 8.67
CA ILE A 339 -1.36 -32.11 7.62
C ILE A 339 -2.83 -32.25 7.96
N ALA A 340 -3.70 -31.84 7.05
CA ALA A 340 -5.14 -31.96 7.23
C ALA A 340 -5.53 -33.45 7.19
N LYS A 341 -6.18 -33.94 8.25
CA LYS A 341 -6.66 -35.33 8.33
C LYS A 341 -8.09 -35.51 7.84
N PHE A 342 -8.85 -34.43 7.74
CA PHE A 342 -10.19 -34.42 7.22
C PHE A 342 -10.44 -33.10 6.49
N ASP A 343 -11.29 -33.14 5.47
CA ASP A 343 -11.78 -31.99 4.75
C ASP A 343 -13.31 -32.06 4.79
N GLY A 344 -13.95 -31.08 5.44
CA GLY A 344 -15.40 -31.09 5.69
C GLY A 344 -15.80 -30.17 6.84
N PRO A 345 -17.10 -29.81 6.94
CA PRO A 345 -17.62 -29.03 8.05
C PRO A 345 -17.43 -29.79 9.37
N THR A 346 -16.90 -29.11 10.39
CA THR A 346 -16.97 -29.63 11.76
C THR A 346 -18.39 -29.47 12.28
N GLU A 347 -18.96 -30.56 12.78
CA GLU A 347 -20.25 -30.57 13.48
C GLU A 347 -20.06 -30.04 14.92
N ASP A 348 -19.65 -28.78 15.01
CA ASP A 348 -19.52 -28.06 16.29
C ASP A 348 -20.89 -27.56 16.74
N GLN A 349 -21.19 -27.66 18.04
CA GLN A 349 -22.43 -27.12 18.61
C GLN A 349 -22.50 -25.59 18.51
N PHE A 350 -21.35 -24.94 18.32
CA PHE A 350 -21.20 -23.51 18.22
C PHE A 350 -20.21 -23.17 17.09
N ARG A 351 -20.53 -22.14 16.30
CA ARG A 351 -19.64 -21.67 15.23
C ARG A 351 -18.60 -20.69 15.77
N GLN A 352 -17.31 -20.98 15.58
CA GLN A 352 -16.22 -20.06 15.93
C GLN A 352 -16.16 -18.87 14.94
N VAL A 353 -15.97 -17.64 15.47
CA VAL A 353 -15.83 -16.42 14.65
C VAL A 353 -14.37 -16.26 14.24
N GLU A 354 -13.92 -17.05 13.25
CA GLU A 354 -12.55 -17.01 12.66
C GLU A 354 -11.37 -17.00 13.65
N ARG A 355 -11.61 -17.28 14.92
CA ARG A 355 -10.60 -17.39 15.98
C ARG A 355 -10.71 -18.79 16.54
N SER A 356 -9.76 -19.63 16.20
CA SER A 356 -9.80 -21.05 16.55
C SER A 356 -9.38 -21.34 17.98
N MET A 357 -8.82 -20.36 18.69
CA MET A 357 -8.55 -20.41 20.13
C MET A 357 -9.43 -19.38 20.85
N VAL A 358 -10.64 -19.81 21.23
CA VAL A 358 -11.59 -19.01 22.02
C VAL A 358 -11.12 -18.89 23.48
N ASP A 359 -10.53 -19.96 24.00
CA ASP A 359 -9.89 -20.06 25.30
C ASP A 359 -8.77 -21.10 25.22
N ILE A 360 -7.60 -20.79 25.77
CA ILE A 360 -6.50 -21.78 25.88
C ILE A 360 -6.76 -22.78 27.00
N SER A 361 -7.62 -22.42 27.95
CA SER A 361 -7.85 -23.12 29.23
C SER A 361 -9.03 -24.10 29.21
N ALA A 362 -9.88 -24.05 28.18
CA ALA A 362 -11.07 -24.88 28.11
C ALA A 362 -11.14 -25.61 26.77
N GLY A 363 -11.02 -26.94 26.81
CA GLY A 363 -11.73 -27.78 25.85
C GLY A 363 -13.22 -27.55 26.06
N VAL A 364 -13.76 -26.49 25.48
CA VAL A 364 -15.18 -26.16 25.61
C VAL A 364 -15.96 -27.30 24.93
N PRO A 365 -16.81 -28.05 25.65
CA PRO A 365 -17.60 -29.10 25.05
C PRO A 365 -18.39 -28.57 23.84
N GLY A 366 -18.35 -29.30 22.74
CA GLY A 366 -19.03 -28.89 21.50
C GLY A 366 -18.16 -28.15 20.48
N PHE A 367 -16.83 -28.05 20.68
CA PHE A 367 -15.89 -27.56 19.68
C PHE A 367 -14.77 -28.57 19.39
N VAL A 368 -14.43 -28.73 18.11
CA VAL A 368 -13.21 -29.43 17.68
C VAL A 368 -12.00 -28.52 17.88
N ALA A 369 -11.16 -28.84 18.86
CA ALA A 369 -9.89 -28.16 19.12
C ALA A 369 -8.71 -29.04 18.66
N LEU A 370 -7.94 -28.58 17.68
CA LEU A 370 -6.74 -29.27 17.20
C LEU A 370 -5.47 -28.57 17.69
N PRO A 371 -4.29 -29.22 17.69
CA PRO A 371 -3.02 -28.57 17.98
C PRO A 371 -2.77 -27.34 17.12
N HIS A 372 -2.19 -26.31 17.75
CA HIS A 372 -1.84 -25.03 17.17
C HIS A 372 -0.34 -24.76 17.35
N LEU A 373 0.30 -24.31 16.27
CA LEU A 373 1.68 -23.84 16.29
C LEU A 373 1.73 -22.49 16.99
N GLN A 374 2.68 -22.30 17.91
CA GLN A 374 2.94 -21.02 18.56
C GLN A 374 4.05 -20.28 17.84
N SER A 375 5.14 -20.97 17.48
CA SER A 375 6.23 -20.34 16.73
C SER A 375 6.98 -21.33 15.85
N MET A 376 7.55 -20.81 14.76
CA MET A 376 8.57 -21.46 13.96
C MET A 376 9.83 -20.61 14.02
N THR A 377 10.92 -21.15 14.56
CA THR A 377 12.22 -20.48 14.60
C THR A 377 13.15 -21.08 13.57
N VAL A 378 13.69 -20.25 12.68
CA VAL A 378 14.78 -20.60 11.76
C VAL A 378 16.11 -20.32 12.45
N ALA A 379 16.98 -21.31 12.55
CA ALA A 379 18.31 -21.17 13.16
C ALA A 379 19.41 -21.62 12.19
N GLY A 380 20.46 -20.81 12.05
CA GLY A 380 21.60 -21.07 11.17
C GLY A 380 22.16 -19.78 10.55
N PRO A 381 23.08 -19.89 9.58
CA PRO A 381 23.66 -21.13 9.04
C PRO A 381 24.69 -21.74 10.01
N PHE A 382 24.69 -23.06 10.20
CA PHE A 382 25.72 -23.76 11.00
C PHE A 382 26.92 -24.25 10.16
N ALA A 383 26.74 -24.41 8.84
CA ALA A 383 27.78 -24.82 7.89
C ALA A 383 27.70 -24.00 6.60
N VAL A 384 28.33 -22.82 6.58
CA VAL A 384 28.28 -21.87 5.46
C VAL A 384 28.90 -22.46 4.19
N GLY A 385 28.16 -22.44 3.10
CA GLY A 385 28.51 -22.97 1.78
C GLY A 385 28.70 -21.92 0.68
N GLY A 386 28.55 -20.64 1.00
CA GLY A 386 28.69 -19.52 0.05
C GLY A 386 27.50 -18.58 0.05
N ILE A 387 27.60 -17.47 -0.68
CA ILE A 387 26.60 -16.39 -0.69
C ILE A 387 26.13 -16.06 -2.12
N THR A 388 26.46 -16.87 -3.11
CA THR A 388 26.19 -16.60 -4.52
C THR A 388 24.76 -16.97 -4.94
N GLY A 389 24.29 -16.37 -6.04
CA GLY A 389 23.02 -16.77 -6.65
C GLY A 389 21.75 -16.18 -6.04
N THR A 390 21.86 -15.23 -5.12
CA THR A 390 20.68 -14.50 -4.61
C THR A 390 20.12 -13.54 -5.68
N PRO A 391 18.80 -13.26 -5.69
CA PRO A 391 18.22 -12.24 -6.55
C PRO A 391 18.90 -10.87 -6.38
N SER A 392 19.17 -10.50 -5.13
CA SER A 392 19.83 -9.24 -4.81
C SER A 392 21.24 -9.13 -5.37
N ARG A 393 22.03 -10.21 -5.31
CA ARG A 393 23.36 -10.20 -5.92
C ARG A 393 23.31 -10.11 -7.43
N ARG A 394 22.35 -10.78 -8.08
CA ARG A 394 22.14 -10.63 -9.54
C ARG A 394 21.77 -9.19 -9.91
N LYS A 395 21.00 -8.51 -9.05
CA LYS A 395 20.60 -7.11 -9.23
C LYS A 395 21.77 -6.14 -9.02
N ILE A 396 22.61 -6.37 -8.01
CA ILE A 396 23.74 -5.51 -7.64
C ILE A 396 24.96 -5.72 -8.54
N PHE A 397 25.41 -6.97 -8.71
CA PHE A 397 26.64 -7.30 -9.40
C PHE A 397 26.41 -7.44 -10.91
N THR A 398 26.09 -6.32 -11.57
CA THR A 398 25.91 -6.23 -13.03
C THR A 398 27.23 -6.37 -13.81
N CYS A 399 28.35 -6.26 -13.10
CA CYS A 399 29.69 -6.50 -13.61
C CYS A 399 30.41 -7.49 -12.67
N THR A 400 31.23 -8.37 -13.24
CA THR A 400 32.12 -9.28 -12.49
C THR A 400 33.56 -9.06 -12.98
N PRO A 401 34.50 -8.67 -12.10
CA PRO A 401 35.88 -8.40 -12.50
C PRO A 401 36.61 -9.70 -12.87
N ALA A 402 37.40 -9.69 -13.95
CA ALA A 402 38.20 -10.83 -14.36
C ALA A 402 39.51 -10.93 -13.57
N SER A 403 40.02 -9.79 -13.09
CA SER A 403 41.21 -9.67 -12.26
C SER A 403 41.07 -8.51 -11.27
N THR A 404 41.99 -8.43 -10.31
CA THR A 404 42.06 -7.33 -9.33
C THR A 404 42.27 -5.95 -9.98
N ARG A 405 42.81 -5.90 -11.20
CA ARG A 405 42.99 -4.64 -11.95
C ARG A 405 41.66 -4.09 -12.49
N ASP A 406 40.71 -4.98 -12.75
CA ASP A 406 39.40 -4.63 -13.32
C ASP A 406 38.37 -4.27 -12.23
N GLU A 407 38.69 -4.52 -10.96
CA GLU A 407 37.79 -4.31 -9.82
C GLU A 407 37.32 -2.84 -9.72
N ALA A 408 38.21 -1.87 -9.91
CA ALA A 408 37.86 -0.47 -9.79
C ALA A 408 36.84 -0.04 -10.84
N ASP A 409 37.06 -0.38 -12.11
CA ASP A 409 36.16 -0.04 -13.22
C ASP A 409 34.81 -0.73 -13.07
N CYS A 410 34.85 -2.01 -12.67
CA CYS A 410 33.66 -2.80 -12.42
C CYS A 410 32.83 -2.23 -11.25
N ALA A 411 33.50 -1.83 -10.17
CA ALA A 411 32.86 -1.19 -9.03
C ALA A 411 32.24 0.15 -9.40
N GLN A 412 32.93 0.98 -10.19
CA GLN A 412 32.37 2.24 -10.68
C GLN A 412 31.10 2.02 -11.49
N HIS A 413 31.08 1.01 -12.37
CA HIS A 413 29.89 0.67 -13.15
C HIS A 413 28.70 0.27 -12.27
N ILE A 414 28.93 -0.61 -11.29
CA ILE A 414 27.90 -1.05 -10.33
C ILE A 414 27.37 0.13 -9.51
N ILE A 415 28.27 0.93 -8.94
CA ILE A 415 27.93 2.07 -8.08
C ILE A 415 27.16 3.12 -8.88
N ALA A 416 27.54 3.40 -10.12
CA ALA A 416 26.84 4.34 -10.99
C ALA A 416 25.42 3.87 -11.32
N ALA A 417 25.23 2.57 -11.59
CA ALA A 417 23.91 2.00 -11.83
C ALA A 417 23.00 2.09 -10.59
N LEU A 418 23.52 1.71 -9.42
CA LEU A 418 22.80 1.83 -8.15
C LEU A 418 22.45 3.28 -7.83
N ALA A 419 23.40 4.20 -7.97
CA ALA A 419 23.19 5.62 -7.71
C ALA A 419 22.16 6.23 -8.68
N ARG A 420 22.18 5.83 -9.96
CA ARG A 420 21.22 6.28 -10.96
C ARG A 420 19.78 5.98 -10.54
N GLN A 421 19.52 4.75 -10.13
CA GLN A 421 18.19 4.30 -9.72
C GLN A 421 17.82 4.88 -8.33
N ALA A 422 18.73 4.81 -7.36
CA ALA A 422 18.48 5.27 -5.99
C ALA A 422 18.26 6.79 -5.88
N PHE A 423 19.07 7.59 -6.58
CA PHE A 423 18.97 9.05 -6.58
C PHE A 423 18.04 9.58 -7.67
N ARG A 424 17.46 8.67 -8.48
CA ARG A 424 16.40 8.95 -9.46
C ARG A 424 16.84 9.92 -10.55
N ARG A 425 18.14 9.96 -10.82
CA ARG A 425 18.79 10.77 -11.85
C ARG A 425 20.18 10.21 -12.15
N PRO A 426 20.79 10.54 -13.29
CA PRO A 426 22.21 10.27 -13.51
C PRO A 426 23.07 10.79 -12.34
N PRO A 427 24.02 10.00 -11.80
CA PRO A 427 24.91 10.46 -10.75
C PRO A 427 25.82 11.59 -11.27
N THR A 428 26.13 12.58 -10.42
CA THR A 428 27.16 13.57 -10.73
C THR A 428 28.55 13.02 -10.39
N ASP A 429 29.61 13.69 -10.83
CA ASP A 429 30.99 13.33 -10.46
C ASP A 429 31.18 13.31 -8.94
N ALA A 430 30.56 14.26 -8.23
CA ALA A 430 30.58 14.31 -6.77
C ALA A 430 29.82 13.13 -6.12
N ASP A 431 28.72 12.65 -6.72
CA ASP A 431 28.03 11.45 -6.25
C ASP A 431 28.94 10.22 -6.41
N SER A 432 29.56 10.09 -7.59
CA SER A 432 30.45 8.98 -7.93
C SER A 432 31.68 8.96 -7.01
N GLU A 433 32.33 10.10 -6.81
CA GLU A 433 33.50 10.22 -5.94
C GLU A 433 33.14 9.88 -4.48
N PHE A 434 32.04 10.44 -3.97
CA PHE A 434 31.57 10.18 -2.60
C PHE A 434 31.34 8.68 -2.37
N LEU A 435 30.58 8.03 -3.26
CA LEU A 435 30.26 6.60 -3.12
C LEU A 435 31.50 5.71 -3.33
N PHE A 436 32.39 6.10 -4.25
CA PHE A 436 33.62 5.36 -4.50
C PHE A 436 34.61 5.46 -3.33
N ASN A 437 34.59 6.54 -2.55
CA ASN A 437 35.36 6.61 -1.30
C ASN A 437 34.87 5.57 -0.28
N TYR A 438 33.56 5.38 -0.12
CA TYR A 438 33.02 4.31 0.73
C TYR A 438 33.36 2.92 0.21
N TYR A 439 33.37 2.74 -1.12
CA TYR A 439 33.86 1.49 -1.72
C TYR A 439 35.31 1.19 -1.30
N LYS A 440 36.22 2.17 -1.43
CA LYS A 440 37.63 2.00 -1.04
C LYS A 440 37.80 1.65 0.43
N GLU A 441 37.00 2.25 1.32
CA GLU A 441 37.03 1.91 2.74
C GLU A 441 36.55 0.48 3.00
N GLY A 442 35.40 0.08 2.46
CA GLY A 442 34.89 -1.29 2.62
C GLY A 442 35.77 -2.35 1.95
N TRP A 443 36.52 -1.97 0.92
CA TRP A 443 37.44 -2.85 0.21
C TRP A 443 38.62 -3.29 1.09
N LYS A 444 39.09 -2.43 2.00
CA LYS A 444 40.21 -2.76 2.91
C LYS A 444 39.90 -3.96 3.80
N ASP A 445 38.65 -4.09 4.25
CA ASP A 445 38.25 -5.12 5.20
C ASP A 445 37.64 -6.36 4.52
N GLY A 446 37.04 -6.21 3.33
CA GLY A 446 36.26 -7.28 2.70
C GLY A 446 36.46 -7.42 1.19
N GLY A 447 37.52 -6.84 0.62
CA GLY A 447 37.82 -6.88 -0.81
C GLY A 447 36.70 -6.29 -1.67
N PHE A 448 36.61 -6.74 -2.93
CA PHE A 448 35.61 -6.23 -3.89
C PHE A 448 34.18 -6.21 -3.33
N GLU A 449 33.71 -7.34 -2.78
CA GLU A 449 32.34 -7.42 -2.23
C GLU A 449 32.16 -6.56 -0.97
N GLY A 450 33.17 -6.49 -0.11
CA GLY A 450 33.17 -5.59 1.06
C GLY A 450 33.05 -4.13 0.65
N GLY A 451 33.74 -3.72 -0.40
CA GLY A 451 33.64 -2.38 -0.98
C GLY A 451 32.24 -2.10 -1.55
N ILE A 452 31.70 -3.00 -2.38
CA ILE A 452 30.34 -2.84 -2.93
C ILE A 452 29.30 -2.77 -1.81
N ARG A 453 29.42 -3.62 -0.78
CA ARG A 453 28.54 -3.57 0.39
C ARG A 453 28.57 -2.21 1.09
N MET A 454 29.75 -1.64 1.31
CA MET A 454 29.87 -0.33 1.94
C MET A 454 29.34 0.80 1.04
N ALA A 455 29.50 0.69 -0.28
CA ALA A 455 28.88 1.61 -1.22
C ALA A 455 27.34 1.52 -1.21
N VAL A 456 26.76 0.30 -1.20
CA VAL A 456 25.31 0.09 -1.06
C VAL A 456 24.81 0.69 0.25
N GLN A 457 25.52 0.49 1.37
CA GLN A 457 25.19 1.12 2.65
C GLN A 457 25.17 2.66 2.52
N ALA A 458 26.17 3.24 1.86
CA ALA A 458 26.25 4.69 1.65
C ALA A 458 25.11 5.22 0.76
N VAL A 459 24.70 4.47 -0.26
CA VAL A 459 23.53 4.81 -1.10
C VAL A 459 22.25 4.84 -0.26
N LEU A 460 21.98 3.78 0.52
CA LEU A 460 20.74 3.63 1.30
C LEU A 460 20.62 4.63 2.46
N ALA A 461 21.73 5.15 2.97
CA ALA A 461 21.76 6.16 4.01
C ALA A 461 21.83 7.60 3.45
N ASN A 462 21.94 7.77 2.12
CA ASN A 462 22.14 9.08 1.52
C ASN A 462 20.84 9.90 1.53
N PRO A 463 20.86 11.21 1.86
CA PRO A 463 19.69 12.07 1.73
C PRO A 463 19.04 12.04 0.34
N LYS A 464 19.83 11.87 -0.74
CA LYS A 464 19.31 11.76 -2.12
C LYS A 464 18.50 10.50 -2.37
N PHE A 465 18.70 9.45 -1.57
CA PHE A 465 17.83 8.27 -1.57
C PHE A 465 16.62 8.48 -0.66
N LEU A 466 16.85 8.97 0.57
CA LEU A 466 15.84 9.14 1.62
C LEU A 466 14.82 10.25 1.35
N PHE A 467 15.14 11.24 0.51
CA PHE A 467 14.28 12.38 0.24
C PHE A 467 14.00 12.53 -1.27
N ARG A 468 12.78 12.94 -1.56
CA ARG A 468 12.30 13.28 -2.91
C ARG A 468 12.48 14.78 -3.09
N PHE A 469 13.56 15.14 -3.78
CA PHE A 469 13.84 16.54 -4.12
C PHE A 469 13.15 16.88 -5.44
N GLU A 470 12.38 17.97 -5.44
CA GLU A 470 11.97 18.69 -6.66
C GLU A 470 12.89 19.90 -6.81
N ARG A 471 13.63 19.98 -7.91
CA ARG A 471 14.65 21.00 -8.13
C ARG A 471 14.03 22.23 -8.76
N THR A 472 14.19 23.35 -8.07
CA THR A 472 13.88 24.66 -8.63
C THR A 472 14.89 24.99 -9.74
N PRO A 473 14.44 25.31 -10.97
CA PRO A 473 15.33 25.77 -12.03
C PRO A 473 16.10 27.01 -11.59
N SER A 474 17.39 27.11 -11.92
CA SER A 474 18.24 28.25 -11.52
C SER A 474 17.75 29.61 -12.08
N ALA A 475 17.02 29.58 -13.20
CA ALA A 475 16.42 30.77 -13.82
C ALA A 475 15.01 31.10 -13.29
N ALA A 476 14.48 30.36 -12.32
CA ALA A 476 13.13 30.60 -11.80
C ALA A 476 13.09 31.85 -10.92
N THR A 477 12.10 32.71 -11.16
CA THR A 477 11.81 33.88 -10.32
C THR A 477 11.12 33.43 -9.03
N ALA A 478 11.47 34.02 -7.88
CA ALA A 478 10.82 33.75 -6.61
C ALA A 478 9.29 33.96 -6.71
N GLY A 479 8.51 32.98 -6.26
CA GLY A 479 7.05 33.00 -6.30
C GLY A 479 6.42 32.69 -7.67
N ALA A 480 7.23 32.49 -8.73
CA ALA A 480 6.72 32.08 -10.02
C ALA A 480 6.53 30.56 -10.09
N ASN A 481 5.48 30.12 -10.78
CA ASN A 481 5.30 28.72 -11.13
C ASN A 481 6.35 28.31 -12.18
N TYR A 482 6.82 27.08 -12.07
CA TYR A 482 7.68 26.47 -13.07
C TYR A 482 7.21 25.05 -13.36
N ARG A 483 7.55 24.56 -14.55
CA ARG A 483 7.32 23.17 -14.92
C ARG A 483 8.39 22.31 -14.28
N LEU A 484 7.99 21.21 -13.64
CA LEU A 484 8.93 20.19 -13.15
C LEU A 484 9.79 19.66 -14.29
N ASP A 485 11.06 19.39 -13.99
CA ASP A 485 11.91 18.68 -14.93
C ASP A 485 11.44 17.21 -15.09
N ASP A 486 11.79 16.58 -16.21
CA ASP A 486 11.30 15.25 -16.54
C ASP A 486 11.75 14.17 -15.54
N LEU A 487 12.90 14.33 -14.85
CA LEU A 487 13.37 13.39 -13.83
C LEU A 487 12.56 13.51 -12.54
N ASP A 488 12.27 14.74 -12.14
CA ASP A 488 11.44 15.03 -10.97
C ASP A 488 9.97 14.60 -11.24
N LEU A 489 9.49 14.79 -12.48
CA LEU A 489 8.20 14.26 -12.93
C LEU A 489 8.15 12.73 -12.90
N ALA A 490 9.20 12.05 -13.36
CA ALA A 490 9.31 10.58 -13.29
C ALA A 490 9.25 10.08 -11.85
N SER A 491 10.02 10.71 -10.95
CA SER A 491 10.00 10.41 -9.51
C SER A 491 8.60 10.61 -8.93
N ARG A 492 7.96 11.73 -9.22
CA ARG A 492 6.61 12.03 -8.71
C ARG A 492 5.58 11.02 -9.21
N LEU A 493 5.64 10.64 -10.49
CA LEU A 493 4.76 9.64 -11.09
C LEU A 493 4.97 8.24 -10.47
N SER A 494 6.22 7.82 -10.26
CA SER A 494 6.53 6.50 -9.71
C SER A 494 6.08 6.35 -8.26
N TYR A 495 6.31 7.35 -7.41
CA TYR A 495 5.84 7.27 -6.03
C TYR A 495 4.33 7.38 -5.91
N PHE A 496 3.69 8.11 -6.82
CA PHE A 496 2.23 8.17 -6.86
C PHE A 496 1.62 6.81 -7.23
N LEU A 497 2.15 6.14 -8.26
CA LEU A 497 1.56 4.89 -8.77
C LEU A 497 2.06 3.63 -8.07
N TRP A 498 3.34 3.59 -7.67
CA TRP A 498 4.00 2.39 -7.16
C TRP A 498 4.54 2.53 -5.73
N SER A 499 4.48 3.74 -5.16
CA SER A 499 5.09 4.07 -3.87
C SER A 499 6.54 3.57 -3.79
N SER A 500 7.27 3.75 -4.89
CA SER A 500 8.63 3.30 -5.11
C SER A 500 9.31 4.18 -6.17
N GLY A 501 10.62 4.02 -6.32
CA GLY A 501 11.41 4.72 -7.32
C GLY A 501 11.01 4.38 -8.79
N PRO A 502 11.33 5.28 -9.73
CA PRO A 502 11.11 5.05 -11.16
C PRO A 502 12.00 3.90 -11.66
N ASP A 503 11.49 3.12 -12.61
CA ASP A 503 12.28 2.07 -13.27
C ASP A 503 13.23 2.65 -14.33
N ASP A 504 14.15 1.81 -14.82
CA ASP A 504 15.18 2.25 -15.77
C ASP A 504 14.60 2.82 -17.07
N ARG A 505 13.46 2.29 -17.51
CA ARG A 505 12.75 2.79 -18.70
C ARG A 505 12.26 4.21 -18.46
N LEU A 506 11.57 4.46 -17.35
CA LEU A 506 11.04 5.78 -17.02
C LEU A 506 12.18 6.79 -16.79
N LEU A 507 13.24 6.40 -16.09
CA LEU A 507 14.43 7.24 -15.91
C LEU A 507 15.14 7.57 -17.22
N THR A 508 15.17 6.62 -18.17
CA THR A 508 15.77 6.83 -19.49
C THR A 508 14.96 7.83 -20.32
N LEU A 509 13.64 7.65 -20.38
CA LEU A 509 12.75 8.60 -21.06
C LEU A 509 12.84 10.00 -20.44
N ALA A 510 12.90 10.07 -19.12
CA ALA A 510 13.06 11.32 -18.38
C ALA A 510 14.39 12.00 -18.69
N SER A 511 15.49 11.24 -18.68
CA SER A 511 16.83 11.75 -19.02
C SER A 511 16.91 12.28 -20.46
N GLN A 512 16.08 11.76 -21.36
CA GLN A 512 15.97 12.20 -22.75
C GLN A 512 15.01 13.38 -22.94
N GLY A 513 14.34 13.86 -21.88
CA GLY A 513 13.34 14.92 -21.97
C GLY A 513 12.10 14.51 -22.77
N ARG A 514 11.69 13.24 -22.69
CA ARG A 514 10.54 12.72 -23.45
C ARG A 514 9.23 12.73 -22.67
N LEU A 515 9.27 12.84 -21.33
CA LEU A 515 8.07 12.81 -20.49
C LEU A 515 7.29 14.13 -20.51
N LYS A 516 7.88 15.21 -21.02
CA LYS A 516 7.13 16.44 -21.31
C LYS A 516 6.11 16.33 -22.45
N ASP A 517 6.23 15.31 -23.31
CA ASP A 517 5.24 15.00 -24.33
C ASP A 517 4.02 14.29 -23.68
N PRO A 518 2.81 14.86 -23.75
CA PRO A 518 1.61 14.27 -23.16
C PRO A 518 1.33 12.83 -23.62
N ALA A 519 1.62 12.49 -24.87
CA ALA A 519 1.38 11.14 -25.39
C ALA A 519 2.36 10.12 -24.79
N ALA A 520 3.63 10.51 -24.63
CA ALA A 520 4.63 9.68 -23.97
C ALA A 520 4.31 9.49 -22.48
N LEU A 521 3.88 10.55 -21.80
CA LEU A 521 3.50 10.50 -20.39
C LEU A 521 2.28 9.60 -20.14
N ASP A 522 1.21 9.75 -20.94
CA ASP A 522 0.02 8.88 -20.85
C ASP A 522 0.38 7.41 -21.12
N GLY A 523 1.22 7.16 -22.13
CA GLY A 523 1.70 5.82 -22.44
C GLY A 523 2.46 5.16 -21.28
N GLU A 524 3.38 5.88 -20.64
CA GLU A 524 4.10 5.37 -19.46
C GLU A 524 3.17 5.20 -18.25
N ALA A 525 2.27 6.15 -17.99
CA ALA A 525 1.32 6.03 -16.88
C ALA A 525 0.43 4.79 -17.02
N ARG A 526 -0.07 4.49 -18.23
CA ARG A 526 -0.85 3.26 -18.49
C ARG A 526 -0.05 1.99 -18.30
N ARG A 527 1.22 1.98 -18.75
CA ARG A 527 2.12 0.84 -18.51
C ARG A 527 2.31 0.62 -17.02
N MET A 528 2.52 1.69 -16.26
CA MET A 528 2.74 1.61 -14.82
C MET A 528 1.49 1.15 -14.07
N LEU A 529 0.30 1.56 -14.50
CA LEU A 529 -0.98 1.09 -13.96
C LEU A 529 -1.27 -0.39 -14.28
N ALA A 530 -0.62 -0.97 -15.29
CA ALA A 530 -0.73 -2.40 -15.61
C ALA A 530 0.30 -3.27 -14.86
N ASP A 531 1.28 -2.65 -14.20
CA ASP A 531 2.31 -3.33 -13.42
C ASP A 531 1.74 -3.71 -12.03
N PRO A 532 1.99 -4.92 -11.49
CA PRO A 532 1.51 -5.33 -10.18
C PRO A 532 1.83 -4.36 -9.03
N ARG A 533 2.91 -3.56 -9.16
CA ARG A 533 3.24 -2.52 -8.18
C ARG A 533 2.16 -1.45 -8.03
N SER A 534 1.26 -1.30 -8.99
CA SER A 534 0.14 -0.34 -8.89
C SER A 534 -0.89 -0.71 -7.83
N ALA A 535 -0.85 -1.93 -7.28
CA ALA A 535 -1.64 -2.31 -6.11
C ALA A 535 -1.38 -1.40 -4.89
N ALA A 536 -0.20 -0.76 -4.83
CA ALA A 536 0.15 0.23 -3.82
C ALA A 536 -0.84 1.41 -3.71
N LEU A 537 -1.61 1.72 -4.77
CA LEU A 537 -2.66 2.74 -4.72
C LEU A 537 -3.85 2.36 -3.83
N VAL A 538 -4.05 1.06 -3.61
CA VAL A 538 -5.16 0.51 -2.82
C VAL A 538 -4.67 0.12 -1.42
N ASP A 539 -3.44 -0.36 -1.31
CA ASP A 539 -2.86 -0.86 -0.06
C ASP A 539 -2.41 0.26 0.89
N ASN A 540 -2.07 1.45 0.37
CA ASN A 540 -1.54 2.59 1.13
C ASN A 540 -2.59 3.58 1.63
#